data_AF-A0A0J1FXD6-F1
#
_entry.id   AF-A0A0J1FXD6-F1
#
_cell.length_a   1.000
_cell.length_b   1.000
_cell.length_c   1.000
_cell.angle_alpha   90.00
_cell.angle_beta   90.00
_cell.angle_gamma   90.00
#
_symmetry.space_group_name_H-M   'P 1'
#
loop_
_entity.id
_entity.type
_entity.pdbx_description
1 polymer ?
#
loop_
_entity_poly.entity_id
_entity_poly.type
_entity_poly.pdbx_seq_one_letter_code
_entity_poly.pdbx_strand_id
1 'polypeptide(L)'
;MQEVQIDREVLYVQKIHFFMFLATITLFVFTAAIGIFGINIGLIVLSSGLIISYMAMVQKKHFSPPKRKVTAQRMAHSIAQDTSPLSLSCFASQLYYYFHEPTQAISLLEKFLGSQDPLLCTTLCDILLKEGRPIPVLYIIRDNPNALFDPLMLATQGVALLKIGKIPEAIKLFERSLHAAKTKGFPNNGSPWLTRKLLSLGYIAGIHHNLGDCYFTLKNLKQANYHYKAGNLLLFDISLWRYYPSQSVYSTQNHNISC
;
A
#
# COMPACT_ATOMS: atom_id res chain seq x y z
N MET A 1 23.92 -1.13 -1.04
CA MET A 1 22.75 -0.55 -0.37
C MET A 1 21.55 -1.38 -0.75
N GLN A 2 20.85 -1.99 0.21
CA GLN A 2 19.59 -2.67 -0.09
C GLN A 2 18.56 -1.61 -0.49
N GLU A 3 17.94 -1.75 -1.66
CA GLU A 3 16.82 -0.89 -2.04
C GLU A 3 15.67 -1.16 -1.06
N VAL A 4 15.23 -0.12 -0.35
CA VAL A 4 14.04 -0.22 0.50
C VAL A 4 12.84 -0.47 -0.41
N GLN A 5 12.20 -1.63 -0.23
CA GLN A 5 11.05 -2.02 -1.03
C GLN A 5 9.87 -1.09 -0.71
N ILE A 6 9.44 -0.31 -1.69
CA ILE A 6 8.27 0.57 -1.57
C ILE A 6 7.01 -0.30 -1.41
N ASP A 7 6.10 0.15 -0.52
CA ASP A 7 4.81 -0.49 -0.32
C ASP A 7 4.01 -0.63 -1.62
N ARG A 8 3.34 -1.77 -1.77
CA ARG A 8 2.55 -2.05 -2.98
C ARG A 8 1.40 -1.07 -3.14
N GLU A 9 0.82 -0.62 -2.04
CA GLU A 9 -0.26 0.35 -1.98
C GLU A 9 0.22 1.72 -2.47
N VAL A 10 1.42 2.14 -2.06
CA VAL A 10 2.04 3.38 -2.53
C VAL A 10 2.40 3.27 -4.01
N LEU A 11 2.97 2.13 -4.43
CA LEU A 11 3.29 1.86 -5.83
C LEU A 11 2.02 1.87 -6.71
N TYR A 12 0.92 1.29 -6.23
CA TYR A 12 -0.37 1.31 -6.90
C TYR A 12 -0.83 2.75 -7.15
N VAL A 13 -0.83 3.57 -6.10
CA VAL A 13 -1.23 4.98 -6.21
C VAL A 13 -0.34 5.74 -7.19
N GLN A 14 0.99 5.56 -7.12
CA GLN A 14 1.92 6.20 -8.05
C GLN A 14 1.65 5.81 -9.51
N LYS A 15 1.39 4.53 -9.76
CA LYS A 15 1.03 4.02 -11.08
C LYS A 15 -0.27 4.62 -11.61
N ILE A 16 -1.31 4.70 -10.79
CA ILE A 16 -2.57 5.35 -11.20
C ILE A 16 -2.34 6.83 -11.52
N HIS A 17 -1.57 7.57 -10.72
CA HIS A 17 -1.26 8.96 -11.04
C HIS A 17 -0.47 9.09 -12.36
N PHE A 18 0.46 8.18 -12.61
CA PHE A 18 1.20 8.13 -13.88
C PHE A 18 0.28 7.84 -15.07
N PHE A 19 -0.65 6.90 -14.94
CA PHE A 19 -1.67 6.63 -15.96
C PHE A 19 -2.57 7.84 -16.19
N MET A 20 -3.06 8.50 -15.14
CA MET A 20 -3.91 9.69 -15.24
C MET A 20 -3.20 10.86 -15.93
N PHE A 21 -1.90 11.03 -15.67
CA PHE A 21 -1.07 12.01 -16.37
C PHE A 21 -1.00 11.72 -17.87
N LEU A 22 -0.68 10.47 -18.27
CA LEU A 22 -0.62 10.09 -19.68
C LEU A 22 -2.00 10.18 -20.35
N ALA A 23 -3.07 9.75 -19.67
CA ALA A 23 -4.43 9.83 -20.17
C ALA A 23 -4.86 11.29 -20.42
N THR A 24 -4.38 12.23 -19.60
CA THR A 24 -4.62 13.67 -19.78
C THR A 24 -3.95 14.17 -21.07
N ILE A 25 -2.71 13.74 -21.35
CA ILE A 25 -2.03 14.04 -22.61
C ILE A 25 -2.81 13.44 -23.78
N THR A 26 -3.23 12.18 -23.69
CA THR A 26 -4.07 11.54 -24.71
C THR A 26 -5.35 12.33 -24.98
N LEU A 27 -6.01 12.86 -23.94
CA LEU A 27 -7.22 13.65 -24.08
C LEU A 27 -6.97 14.96 -24.85
N PHE A 28 -5.85 15.65 -24.61
CA PHE A 28 -5.48 16.84 -25.37
C PHE A 28 -5.25 16.51 -26.86
N VAL A 29 -4.53 15.42 -27.14
CA VAL A 29 -4.29 14.98 -28.52
C VAL A 29 -5.59 14.57 -29.21
N PHE A 30 -6.51 13.93 -28.48
CA PHE A 30 -7.85 13.60 -28.96
C PHE A 30 -8.65 14.85 -29.36
N THR A 31 -8.69 15.88 -28.51
CA THR A 31 -9.40 17.13 -28.82
C THR A 31 -8.81 17.81 -30.06
N ALA A 32 -7.47 17.84 -30.18
CA ALA A 32 -6.81 18.37 -31.37
C ALA A 32 -7.14 17.55 -32.63
N ALA A 33 -7.14 16.23 -32.54
CA ALA A 33 -7.45 15.33 -33.65
C ALA A 33 -8.90 15.49 -34.13
N ILE A 34 -9.86 15.68 -33.23
CA ILE A 34 -11.26 15.99 -33.61
C ILE A 34 -11.31 17.28 -34.44
N GLY A 35 -10.62 18.33 -34.00
CA GLY A 35 -10.64 19.63 -34.67
C GLY A 35 -10.07 19.62 -36.09
N ILE A 36 -9.10 18.75 -36.36
CA ILE A 36 -8.40 18.70 -37.66
C ILE A 36 -8.97 17.60 -38.57
N PHE A 37 -9.27 16.43 -38.02
CA PHE A 37 -9.53 15.21 -38.78
C PHE A 37 -10.93 14.62 -38.56
N GLY A 38 -11.73 15.22 -37.67
CA GLY A 38 -13.06 14.76 -37.33
C GLY A 38 -13.11 13.65 -36.27
N ILE A 39 -14.33 13.30 -35.85
CA ILE A 39 -14.58 12.47 -34.66
C ILE A 39 -14.08 11.03 -34.78
N ASN A 40 -14.16 10.43 -35.97
CA ASN A 40 -13.74 9.04 -36.18
C ASN A 40 -12.24 8.85 -35.91
N ILE A 41 -11.42 9.75 -36.44
CA ILE A 41 -9.97 9.74 -36.21
C ILE A 41 -9.66 10.08 -34.76
N GLY A 42 -10.38 11.04 -34.18
CA GLY A 42 -10.32 11.32 -32.74
C GLY A 42 -10.51 10.07 -31.89
N LEU A 43 -11.60 9.31 -32.09
CA LEU A 43 -11.88 8.11 -31.31
C LEU A 43 -10.76 7.06 -31.41
N ILE A 44 -10.18 6.85 -32.60
CA ILE A 44 -9.03 5.95 -32.78
C ILE A 44 -7.82 6.43 -31.97
N VAL A 45 -7.52 7.73 -32.01
CA VAL A 45 -6.44 8.35 -31.23
C VAL A 45 -6.66 8.19 -29.73
N LEU A 46 -7.90 8.40 -29.26
CA LEU A 46 -8.26 8.24 -27.86
C LEU A 46 -8.07 6.79 -27.40
N SER A 47 -8.65 5.82 -28.13
CA SER A 47 -8.55 4.40 -27.79
C SER A 47 -7.10 3.91 -27.80
N SER A 48 -6.34 4.21 -28.85
CA SER A 48 -4.93 3.81 -28.94
C SER A 48 -4.07 4.46 -27.86
N GLY A 49 -4.26 5.76 -27.60
CA GLY A 49 -3.52 6.48 -26.57
C GLY A 49 -3.83 6.00 -25.14
N LEU A 50 -5.06 5.57 -24.85
CA LEU A 50 -5.41 4.96 -23.55
C LEU A 50 -4.78 3.58 -23.39
N ILE A 51 -4.78 2.75 -24.44
CA ILE A 51 -4.11 1.44 -24.44
C ILE A 51 -2.60 1.61 -24.20
N ILE A 52 -1.95 2.53 -24.92
CA ILE A 52 -0.52 2.81 -24.75
C ILE A 52 -0.23 3.32 -23.34
N SER A 53 -1.04 4.24 -22.82
CA SER A 53 -0.91 4.76 -21.45
C SER A 53 -1.02 3.64 -20.41
N TYR A 54 -1.98 2.72 -20.58
CA TYR A 54 -2.14 1.57 -19.69
C TYR A 54 -0.92 0.65 -19.74
N MET A 55 -0.47 0.28 -20.94
CA MET A 55 0.72 -0.58 -21.11
C MET A 55 1.97 0.06 -20.50
N ALA A 56 2.16 1.37 -20.69
CA ALA A 56 3.26 2.11 -20.07
C ALA A 56 3.18 2.07 -18.53
N MET A 57 1.98 2.22 -17.94
CA MET A 57 1.78 2.10 -16.49
C MET A 57 2.14 0.70 -15.97
N VAL A 58 1.64 -0.35 -16.63
CA VAL A 58 1.91 -1.75 -16.25
C VAL A 58 3.41 -2.06 -16.29
N GLN A 59 4.11 -1.56 -17.31
CA GLN A 59 5.56 -1.75 -17.47
C GLN A 59 6.40 -0.94 -16.48
N LYS A 60 5.88 0.16 -15.93
CA LYS A 60 6.61 1.06 -15.04
C LYS A 60 6.79 0.44 -13.64
N LYS A 61 7.90 -0.27 -13.42
CA LYS A 61 8.20 -0.90 -12.12
C LYS A 61 8.81 0.05 -11.09
N HIS A 62 9.59 1.03 -11.55
CA HIS A 62 10.36 1.91 -10.68
C HIS A 62 9.99 3.38 -10.91
N PHE A 63 9.72 4.07 -9.81
CA PHE A 63 9.55 5.52 -9.76
C PHE A 63 10.80 6.13 -9.15
N SER A 64 11.45 7.02 -9.91
CA SER A 64 12.64 7.71 -9.41
C SER A 64 12.26 8.55 -8.20
N PRO A 65 12.96 8.40 -7.06
CA PRO A 65 12.69 9.23 -5.91
C PRO A 65 13.02 10.70 -6.23
N PRO A 66 12.35 11.66 -5.59
CA PRO A 66 12.69 13.06 -5.74
C PRO A 66 14.13 13.33 -5.30
N LYS A 67 14.81 14.30 -5.94
CA LYS A 67 16.19 14.68 -5.59
C LYS A 67 16.28 15.02 -4.09
N ARG A 68 17.18 14.35 -3.36
CA ARG A 68 17.37 14.52 -1.90
C ARG A 68 17.42 15.98 -1.44
N LYS A 69 18.16 16.85 -2.16
CA LYS A 69 18.25 18.28 -1.84
C LYS A 69 16.89 18.98 -1.88
N VAL A 70 16.08 18.72 -2.90
CA VAL A 70 14.74 19.32 -3.06
C VAL A 70 13.80 18.77 -2.00
N THR A 71 13.86 17.46 -1.73
CA THR A 71 13.06 16.82 -0.68
C THR A 71 13.41 17.40 0.69
N ALA A 72 14.70 17.51 1.03
CA ALA A 72 15.15 18.09 2.29
C ALA A 72 14.70 19.55 2.46
N GLN A 73 14.79 20.38 1.41
CA GLN A 73 14.30 21.75 1.44
C GLN A 73 12.78 21.81 1.67
N ARG A 74 12.00 20.96 0.98
CA ARG A 74 10.55 20.88 1.17
C ARG A 74 10.18 20.39 2.56
N MET A 75 10.89 19.39 3.09
CA MET A 75 10.69 18.88 4.45
C MET A 75 10.96 19.95 5.50
N ALA A 76 12.11 20.63 5.41
CA ALA A 76 12.47 21.70 6.35
C ALA A 76 11.44 22.83 6.33
N HIS A 77 10.94 23.20 5.15
CA HIS A 77 9.89 24.21 5.02
C HIS A 77 8.55 23.73 5.61
N SER A 78 8.13 22.51 5.32
CA SER A 78 6.85 21.95 5.77
C SER A 78 6.79 21.79 7.29
N ILE A 79 7.86 21.31 7.92
CA ILE A 79 7.91 21.12 9.38
C ILE A 79 7.92 22.45 10.13
N ALA A 80 8.58 23.46 9.56
CA ALA A 80 8.60 24.81 10.15
C ALA A 80 7.22 25.47 10.15
N GLN A 81 6.32 25.04 9.26
CA GLN A 81 4.99 25.63 9.09
C GLN A 81 3.86 24.79 9.69
N ASP A 82 4.00 23.46 9.69
CA ASP A 82 2.95 22.54 10.10
C ASP A 82 3.51 21.30 10.80
N THR A 83 3.15 21.12 12.06
CA THR A 83 3.45 19.92 12.86
C THR A 83 2.25 18.98 12.97
N SER A 84 1.35 18.99 11.99
CA SER A 84 0.23 18.05 11.95
C SER A 84 0.70 16.59 11.91
N PRO A 85 -0.11 15.64 12.42
CA PRO A 85 0.19 14.21 12.33
C PRO A 85 0.48 13.72 10.91
N LEU A 86 -0.17 14.30 9.90
CA LEU A 86 0.08 14.01 8.50
C LEU A 86 1.48 14.45 8.06
N SER A 87 1.85 15.70 8.34
CA SER A 87 3.14 16.26 7.95
C SER A 87 4.29 15.50 8.63
N LEU A 88 4.13 15.15 9.91
CA LEU A 88 5.09 14.32 10.66
C LEU A 88 5.18 12.88 10.10
N SER A 89 4.05 12.24 9.80
CA SER A 89 4.04 10.89 9.21
C SER A 89 4.69 10.86 7.83
N CYS A 90 4.41 11.88 7.00
CA CYS A 90 5.04 12.07 5.71
C CYS A 90 6.55 12.28 5.87
N PHE A 91 6.96 13.11 6.82
CA PHE A 91 8.38 13.37 7.07
C PHE A 91 9.14 12.11 7.50
N ALA A 92 8.58 11.36 8.45
CA ALA A 92 9.16 10.09 8.88
C ALA A 92 9.26 9.07 7.73
N SER A 93 8.21 8.97 6.91
CA SER A 93 8.21 8.10 5.72
C SER A 93 9.29 8.51 4.72
N GLN A 94 9.50 9.82 4.50
CA GLN A 94 10.54 10.31 3.61
C GLN A 94 11.94 10.02 4.16
N LEU A 95 12.18 10.22 5.46
CA LEU A 95 13.43 9.84 6.13
C LEU A 95 13.72 8.34 5.93
N TYR A 96 12.71 7.49 6.12
CA TYR A 96 12.84 6.06 5.96
C TYR A 96 13.12 5.64 4.50
N TYR A 97 12.24 5.99 3.57
CA TYR A 97 12.29 5.50 2.20
C TYR A 97 13.31 6.18 1.31
N TYR A 98 13.52 7.50 1.46
CA TYR A 98 14.35 8.29 0.53
C TYR A 98 15.72 8.65 1.07
N PHE A 99 15.81 8.88 2.39
CA PHE A 99 17.09 9.18 3.04
C PHE A 99 17.77 7.93 3.60
N HIS A 100 17.02 6.83 3.78
CA HIS A 100 17.51 5.59 4.39
C HIS A 100 18.01 5.81 5.82
N GLU A 101 17.27 6.60 6.58
CA GLU A 101 17.56 6.96 7.97
C GLU A 101 16.52 6.35 8.93
N PRO A 102 16.46 5.02 9.08
CA PRO A 102 15.41 4.35 9.85
C PRO A 102 15.42 4.75 11.32
N THR A 103 16.60 4.88 11.94
CA THR A 103 16.73 5.30 13.34
C THR A 103 16.18 6.70 13.57
N GLN A 104 16.41 7.63 12.64
CA GLN A 104 15.90 9.00 12.75
C GLN A 104 14.38 9.04 12.56
N ALA A 105 13.85 8.28 11.60
CA ALA A 105 12.41 8.17 11.37
C ALA A 105 11.67 7.57 12.58
N ILE A 106 12.22 6.50 13.16
CA ILE A 106 11.67 5.85 14.36
C ILE A 106 11.73 6.81 15.55
N SER A 107 12.90 7.40 15.83
CA SER A 107 13.08 8.33 16.95
C SER A 107 12.15 9.54 16.85
N LEU A 108 11.93 10.05 15.64
CA LEU A 108 10.98 11.12 15.40
C LEU A 108 9.56 10.69 15.80
N LEU A 109 9.06 9.57 15.30
CA LEU A 109 7.68 9.12 15.55
C LEU A 109 7.46 8.71 17.01
N GLU A 110 8.46 8.11 17.66
CA GLU A 110 8.39 7.74 19.09
C GLU A 110 8.11 8.95 19.98
N LYS A 111 8.68 10.13 19.66
CA LYS A 111 8.41 11.38 20.40
C LYS A 111 6.94 11.80 20.37
N PHE A 112 6.19 11.38 19.36
CA PHE A 112 4.79 11.76 19.18
C PHE A 112 3.81 10.63 19.52
N LEU A 113 4.28 9.48 20.04
CA LEU A 113 3.40 8.39 20.46
C LEU A 113 2.37 8.80 21.51
N GLY A 114 2.74 9.73 22.40
CA GLY A 114 1.85 10.28 23.43
C GLY A 114 0.62 11.00 22.87
N SER A 115 0.63 11.43 21.61
CA SER A 115 -0.54 12.04 20.96
C SER A 115 -1.68 11.05 20.71
N GLN A 116 -1.40 9.74 20.78
CA GLN A 116 -2.32 8.65 20.47
C GLN A 116 -2.94 8.73 19.06
N ASP A 117 -2.37 9.53 18.16
CA ASP A 117 -2.84 9.66 16.78
C ASP A 117 -2.65 8.34 16.01
N PRO A 118 -3.72 7.77 15.40
CA PRO A 118 -3.65 6.51 14.66
C PRO A 118 -2.68 6.54 13.49
N LEU A 119 -2.55 7.66 12.77
CA LEU A 119 -1.69 7.76 11.60
C LEU A 119 -0.22 7.71 12.00
N LEU A 120 0.18 8.46 13.03
CA LEU A 120 1.54 8.41 13.56
C LEU A 120 1.89 7.03 14.12
N CYS A 121 0.97 6.44 14.89
CA CYS A 121 1.13 5.11 15.46
C CYS A 121 1.29 4.04 14.37
N THR A 122 0.42 4.04 13.36
CA THR A 122 0.49 3.08 12.24
C THR A 122 1.73 3.27 11.38
N THR A 123 2.15 4.51 11.12
CA THR A 123 3.40 4.80 10.38
C THR A 123 4.62 4.26 11.12
N LEU A 124 4.69 4.45 12.44
CA LEU A 124 5.79 3.89 13.24
C LEU A 124 5.78 2.37 13.20
N CYS A 125 4.61 1.78 13.40
CA CYS A 125 4.46 0.34 13.43
C CYS A 125 4.82 -0.30 12.08
N ASP A 126 4.43 0.33 10.97
CA ASP A 126 4.80 -0.12 9.63
C ASP A 126 6.33 -0.10 9.41
N ILE A 127 7.00 0.99 9.79
CA ILE A 127 8.47 1.07 9.76
C ILE A 127 9.09 -0.05 10.62
N LEU A 128 8.62 -0.24 11.85
CA LEU A 128 9.11 -1.31 12.73
C LEU A 128 8.89 -2.71 12.16
N LEU A 129 7.75 -2.96 11.50
CA LEU A 129 7.50 -4.22 10.82
C LEU A 129 8.49 -4.47 9.68
N LYS A 130 8.85 -3.43 8.92
CA LYS A 130 9.84 -3.52 7.84
C LYS A 130 11.25 -3.77 8.36
N GLU A 131 11.59 -3.16 9.49
CA GLU A 131 12.84 -3.43 10.23
C GLU A 131 12.86 -4.79 10.96
N GLY A 132 11.84 -5.64 10.75
CA GLY A 132 11.81 -6.99 11.35
C GLY A 132 11.52 -6.99 12.86
N ARG A 133 10.87 -5.95 13.38
CA ARG A 133 10.53 -5.79 14.80
C ARG A 133 9.01 -5.94 15.05
N PRO A 134 8.39 -7.13 14.82
CA PRO A 134 6.95 -7.29 14.96
C PRO A 134 6.45 -7.33 16.41
N ILE A 135 7.30 -7.71 17.37
CA ILE A 135 6.91 -7.77 18.79
C ILE A 135 6.68 -6.36 19.37
N PRO A 136 7.61 -5.38 19.22
CA PRO A 136 7.37 -4.00 19.64
C PRO A 136 6.09 -3.38 19.09
N VAL A 137 5.72 -3.71 17.86
CA VAL A 137 4.51 -3.23 17.20
C VAL A 137 3.24 -3.59 17.99
N LEU A 138 3.17 -4.84 18.49
CA LEU A 138 2.02 -5.28 19.28
C LEU A 138 1.89 -4.52 20.60
N TYR A 139 3.02 -4.18 21.24
CA TYR A 139 3.02 -3.37 22.46
C TYR A 139 2.56 -1.94 22.19
N ILE A 140 3.14 -1.29 21.19
CA ILE A 140 2.82 0.11 20.83
C ILE A 140 1.34 0.24 20.46
N ILE A 141 0.80 -0.69 19.66
CA ILE A 141 -0.60 -0.61 19.26
C ILE A 141 -1.54 -0.89 20.43
N ARG A 142 -1.21 -1.82 21.33
CA ARG A 142 -2.06 -2.16 22.48
C ARG A 142 -2.42 -0.95 23.33
N ASP A 143 -1.50 -0.02 23.48
CA ASP A 143 -1.65 1.14 24.35
C ASP A 143 -2.42 2.30 23.67
N ASN A 144 -2.82 2.15 22.41
CA ASN A 144 -3.59 3.15 21.68
C ASN A 144 -5.11 2.89 21.80
N PRO A 145 -5.94 3.89 22.15
CA PRO A 145 -7.39 3.72 22.32
C PRO A 145 -8.13 3.28 21.05
N ASN A 146 -7.56 3.56 19.87
CA ASN A 146 -8.17 3.23 18.58
C ASN A 146 -7.80 1.83 18.06
N ALA A 147 -6.96 1.08 18.79
CA ALA A 147 -6.39 -0.19 18.35
C ALA A 147 -7.43 -1.26 17.92
N LEU A 148 -8.62 -1.24 18.51
CA LEU A 148 -9.68 -2.23 18.25
C LEU A 148 -10.71 -1.80 17.20
N PHE A 149 -10.66 -0.53 16.78
CA PHE A 149 -11.70 0.09 15.94
C PHE A 149 -11.16 0.65 14.64
N ASP A 150 -9.90 1.10 14.62
CA ASP A 150 -9.29 1.64 13.42
C ASP A 150 -8.88 0.49 12.47
N PRO A 151 -9.36 0.49 11.21
CA PRO A 151 -9.08 -0.59 10.28
C PRO A 151 -7.59 -0.71 9.94
N LEU A 152 -6.84 0.39 9.89
CA LEU A 152 -5.42 0.37 9.57
C LEU A 152 -4.62 -0.21 10.75
N MET A 153 -4.97 0.16 11.98
CA MET A 153 -4.35 -0.42 13.20
C MET A 153 -4.66 -1.91 13.34
N LEU A 154 -5.89 -2.33 13.07
CA LEU A 154 -6.28 -3.75 13.05
C LEU A 154 -5.47 -4.53 12.02
N ALA A 155 -5.34 -4.00 10.79
CA ALA A 155 -4.53 -4.62 9.75
C ALA A 155 -3.05 -4.70 10.15
N THR A 156 -2.50 -3.64 10.72
CA THR A 156 -1.09 -3.57 11.16
C THR A 156 -0.79 -4.60 12.25
N GLN A 157 -1.68 -4.74 13.24
CA GLN A 157 -1.59 -5.83 14.24
C GLN A 157 -1.68 -7.21 13.58
N GLY A 158 -2.58 -7.39 12.60
CA GLY A 158 -2.70 -8.62 11.84
C GLY A 158 -1.39 -9.00 11.15
N VAL A 159 -0.71 -8.03 10.51
CA VAL A 159 0.62 -8.25 9.91
C VAL A 159 1.67 -8.61 10.95
N ALA A 160 1.67 -7.95 12.11
CA ALA A 160 2.58 -8.28 13.21
C ALA A 160 2.39 -9.72 13.69
N LEU A 161 1.14 -10.14 13.91
CA LEU A 161 0.78 -11.50 14.31
C LEU A 161 1.17 -12.54 13.25
N LEU A 162 0.93 -12.24 11.97
CA LEU A 162 1.34 -13.07 10.85
C LEU A 162 2.87 -13.29 10.85
N LYS A 163 3.67 -12.23 11.05
CA LYS A 163 5.14 -12.31 11.10
C LYS A 163 5.67 -13.15 12.26
N ILE A 164 4.93 -13.27 13.36
CA ILE A 164 5.30 -14.12 14.51
C ILE A 164 4.61 -15.50 14.49
N GLY A 165 3.94 -15.86 13.39
CA GLY A 165 3.33 -17.19 13.21
C GLY A 165 1.98 -17.39 13.90
N LYS A 166 1.36 -16.35 14.46
CA LYS A 166 0.01 -16.41 15.07
C LYS A 166 -1.08 -16.25 14.01
N ILE A 167 -1.15 -17.24 13.10
CA ILE A 167 -2.01 -17.19 11.90
C ILE A 167 -3.50 -17.07 12.23
N PRO A 168 -4.09 -17.85 13.16
CA PRO A 168 -5.51 -17.76 13.46
C PRO A 168 -5.93 -16.39 14.01
N GLU A 169 -5.09 -15.77 14.84
CA GLU A 169 -5.33 -14.44 15.39
C GLU A 169 -5.15 -13.35 14.34
N ALA A 170 -4.16 -13.50 13.44
CA ALA A 170 -3.99 -12.59 12.30
C ALA A 170 -5.24 -12.56 11.41
N ILE A 171 -5.83 -13.73 11.09
CA ILE A 171 -7.07 -13.83 10.30
C ILE A 171 -8.19 -13.02 10.95
N LYS A 172 -8.42 -13.22 12.26
CA LYS A 172 -9.48 -12.49 13.00
C LYS A 172 -9.29 -10.97 12.91
N LEU A 173 -8.06 -10.48 13.00
CA LEU A 173 -7.79 -9.05 12.90
C LEU A 173 -7.97 -8.51 11.48
N PHE A 174 -7.57 -9.26 10.46
CA PHE A 174 -7.80 -8.88 9.07
C PHE A 174 -9.29 -8.86 8.71
N GLU A 175 -10.07 -9.86 9.14
CA GLU A 175 -11.52 -9.89 8.94
C GLU A 175 -12.20 -8.70 9.64
N ARG A 176 -11.81 -8.41 10.88
CA ARG A 176 -12.31 -7.23 11.63
C ARG A 176 -11.91 -5.93 10.95
N SER A 177 -10.70 -5.84 10.41
CA SER A 177 -10.24 -4.68 9.64
C SER A 177 -11.10 -4.45 8.39
N LEU A 178 -11.38 -5.49 7.60
CA LEU A 178 -12.29 -5.41 6.45
C LEU A 178 -13.70 -4.97 6.87
N HIS A 179 -14.22 -5.51 7.97
CA HIS A 179 -15.52 -5.12 8.49
C HIS A 179 -15.56 -3.65 8.94
N ALA A 180 -14.54 -3.19 9.66
CA ALA A 180 -14.40 -1.79 10.08
C ALA A 180 -14.28 -0.86 8.86
N ALA A 181 -13.47 -1.23 7.86
CA ALA A 181 -13.31 -0.47 6.63
C ALA A 181 -14.63 -0.37 5.84
N LYS A 182 -15.44 -1.44 5.81
CA LYS A 182 -16.75 -1.42 5.14
C LYS A 182 -17.76 -0.52 5.84
N THR A 183 -17.74 -0.47 7.17
CA THR A 183 -18.73 0.24 7.97
C THR A 183 -18.37 1.71 8.20
N LYS A 184 -17.09 2.02 8.44
CA LYS A 184 -16.61 3.35 8.81
C LYS A 184 -15.64 3.97 7.81
N GLY A 185 -15.08 3.17 6.90
CA GLY A 185 -13.99 3.58 6.02
C GLY A 185 -12.64 3.63 6.73
N PHE A 186 -11.58 3.90 5.98
CA PHE A 186 -10.25 4.18 6.53
C PHE A 186 -10.19 5.61 7.09
N PRO A 187 -9.37 5.85 8.12
CA PRO A 187 -9.21 7.17 8.72
C PRO A 187 -8.77 8.20 7.68
N ASN A 188 -9.26 9.44 7.84
CA ASN A 188 -8.88 10.54 6.97
C ASN A 188 -7.43 10.97 7.30
N ASN A 189 -6.53 10.76 6.35
CA ASN A 189 -5.13 11.17 6.47
C ASN A 189 -4.86 12.56 5.87
N GLY A 190 -5.87 13.42 5.72
CA GLY A 190 -5.74 14.77 5.15
C GLY A 190 -5.37 14.84 3.65
N SER A 191 -5.20 13.69 2.98
CA SER A 191 -4.92 13.66 1.53
C SER A 191 -6.16 14.01 0.68
N PRO A 192 -5.97 14.45 -0.58
CA PRO A 192 -7.08 14.69 -1.49
C PRO A 192 -7.99 13.46 -1.63
N TRP A 193 -9.30 13.70 -1.79
CA TRP A 193 -10.31 12.65 -1.79
C TRP A 193 -9.98 11.48 -2.75
N LEU A 194 -9.49 11.77 -3.96
CA LEU A 194 -9.15 10.75 -4.95
C LEU A 194 -7.98 9.88 -4.46
N THR A 195 -6.89 10.49 -4.00
CA THR A 195 -5.73 9.78 -3.44
C THR A 195 -6.13 8.92 -2.26
N ARG A 196 -6.96 9.45 -1.35
CA ARG A 196 -7.50 8.71 -0.21
C ARG A 196 -8.31 7.48 -0.64
N LYS A 197 -9.14 7.62 -1.66
CA LYS A 197 -9.93 6.49 -2.21
C LYS A 197 -9.02 5.43 -2.84
N LEU A 198 -8.02 5.82 -3.62
CA LEU A 198 -7.07 4.89 -4.22
C LEU A 198 -6.22 4.17 -3.16
N LEU A 199 -5.76 4.89 -2.13
CA LEU A 199 -5.07 4.29 -0.98
C LEU A 199 -5.96 3.29 -0.24
N SER A 200 -7.22 3.65 0.01
CA SER A 200 -8.19 2.76 0.67
C SER A 200 -8.36 1.46 -0.11
N LEU A 201 -8.48 1.53 -1.45
CA LEU A 201 -8.54 0.33 -2.30
C LEU A 201 -7.25 -0.50 -2.20
N GLY A 202 -6.09 0.15 -2.20
CA GLY A 202 -4.80 -0.49 -1.98
C GLY A 202 -4.75 -1.25 -0.65
N TYR A 203 -5.15 -0.61 0.46
CA TYR A 203 -5.19 -1.25 1.77
C TYR A 203 -6.16 -2.44 1.83
N ILE A 204 -7.36 -2.30 1.27
CA ILE A 204 -8.34 -3.41 1.22
C ILE A 204 -7.77 -4.58 0.41
N ALA A 205 -7.13 -4.29 -0.73
CA ALA A 205 -6.46 -5.30 -1.54
C ALA A 205 -5.35 -6.00 -0.76
N GLY A 206 -4.51 -5.24 -0.06
CA GLY A 206 -3.43 -5.76 0.80
C GLY A 206 -3.97 -6.66 1.91
N ILE A 207 -5.06 -6.28 2.59
CA ILE A 207 -5.70 -7.11 3.62
C ILE A 207 -6.26 -8.40 3.03
N HIS A 208 -6.92 -8.35 1.88
CA HIS A 208 -7.37 -9.55 1.17
C HIS A 208 -6.20 -10.46 0.80
N HIS A 209 -5.11 -9.90 0.27
CA HIS A 209 -3.91 -10.68 -0.03
C HIS A 209 -3.29 -11.35 1.19
N ASN A 210 -3.20 -10.65 2.32
CA ASN A 210 -2.71 -11.22 3.58
C ASN A 210 -3.65 -12.32 4.11
N LEU A 211 -4.98 -12.16 3.99
CA LEU A 211 -5.92 -13.25 4.28
C LEU A 211 -5.71 -14.46 3.36
N GLY A 212 -5.44 -14.21 2.08
CA GLY A 212 -5.05 -15.22 1.11
C GLY A 212 -3.83 -16.01 1.58
N ASP A 213 -2.78 -15.31 1.98
CA ASP A 213 -1.53 -15.90 2.50
C ASP A 213 -1.80 -16.72 3.80
N CYS A 214 -2.61 -16.19 4.72
CA CYS A 214 -2.99 -16.89 5.95
C CYS A 214 -3.76 -18.19 5.67
N TYR A 215 -4.81 -18.15 4.85
CA TYR A 215 -5.60 -19.34 4.52
C TYR A 215 -4.81 -20.35 3.71
N PHE A 216 -3.90 -19.90 2.85
CA PHE A 216 -2.99 -20.78 2.13
C PHE A 216 -2.08 -21.53 3.11
N THR A 217 -1.52 -20.83 4.11
CA THR A 217 -0.70 -21.43 5.18
C THR A 217 -1.49 -22.47 5.98
N LEU A 218 -2.77 -22.23 6.25
CA LEU A 218 -3.68 -23.19 6.90
C LEU A 218 -4.21 -24.29 5.96
N LYS A 219 -3.72 -24.37 4.71
CA LYS A 219 -4.16 -25.32 3.66
C LYS A 219 -5.65 -25.19 3.31
N ASN A 220 -6.31 -24.08 3.64
CA ASN A 220 -7.67 -23.76 3.20
C ASN A 220 -7.65 -23.06 1.84
N LEU A 221 -7.42 -23.87 0.80
CA LEU A 221 -7.18 -23.40 -0.55
C LEU A 221 -8.37 -22.66 -1.18
N LYS A 222 -9.59 -23.05 -0.82
CA LYS A 222 -10.83 -22.40 -1.30
C LYS A 222 -10.90 -20.96 -0.83
N GLN A 223 -10.68 -20.72 0.47
CA GLN A 223 -10.68 -19.38 1.03
C GLN A 223 -9.49 -18.55 0.54
N ALA A 224 -8.31 -19.16 0.46
CA ALA A 224 -7.13 -18.49 -0.07
C ALA A 224 -7.38 -17.94 -1.49
N ASN A 225 -7.88 -18.77 -2.40
CA ASN A 225 -8.21 -18.36 -3.77
C ASN A 225 -9.27 -17.25 -3.83
N TYR A 226 -10.32 -17.36 -3.01
CA TYR A 226 -11.32 -16.29 -2.88
C TYR A 226 -10.69 -14.95 -2.52
N HIS A 227 -9.84 -14.93 -1.50
CA HIS A 227 -9.20 -13.72 -1.01
C HIS A 227 -8.18 -13.13 -2.00
N TYR A 228 -7.37 -13.94 -2.69
CA TYR A 228 -6.50 -13.42 -3.75
C TYR A 228 -7.29 -12.78 -4.90
N LYS A 229 -8.37 -13.41 -5.35
CA LYS A 229 -9.24 -12.85 -6.39
C LYS A 229 -9.88 -11.54 -5.94
N ALA A 230 -10.44 -11.52 -4.72
CA ALA A 230 -11.05 -10.32 -4.16
C ALA A 230 -10.05 -9.16 -4.07
N GLY A 231 -8.82 -9.42 -3.63
CA GLY A 231 -7.76 -8.39 -3.59
C GLY A 231 -7.33 -7.93 -4.98
N ASN A 232 -7.16 -8.85 -5.94
CA ASN A 232 -6.76 -8.51 -7.31
C ASN A 232 -7.81 -7.65 -8.02
N LEU A 233 -9.10 -7.93 -7.84
CA LEU A 233 -10.19 -7.17 -8.45
C LEU A 233 -10.24 -5.70 -8.00
N LEU A 234 -9.61 -5.35 -6.87
CA LEU A 234 -9.53 -3.98 -6.38
C LEU A 234 -8.36 -3.19 -6.99
N LEU A 235 -7.42 -3.88 -7.64
CA LEU A 235 -6.24 -3.29 -8.24
C LEU A 235 -6.42 -3.20 -9.76
N PHE A 236 -6.49 -1.98 -10.28
CA PHE A 236 -6.58 -1.73 -11.72
C PHE A 236 -5.33 -2.19 -12.51
N ASP A 237 -4.17 -2.17 -11.85
CA ASP A 237 -2.92 -2.63 -12.44
C ASP A 237 -2.72 -4.14 -12.22
N ILE A 238 -2.85 -4.90 -13.30
CA ILE A 238 -2.66 -6.36 -13.32
C ILE A 238 -1.25 -6.80 -12.89
N SER A 239 -0.23 -5.94 -13.03
CA SER A 239 1.13 -6.30 -12.60
C SER A 239 1.31 -6.31 -11.08
N LEU A 240 0.34 -5.78 -10.33
CA LEU A 240 0.32 -5.84 -8.87
C LEU A 240 -0.49 -7.04 -8.34
N TRP A 241 -1.17 -7.77 -9.22
CA TRP A 241 -1.96 -8.93 -8.83
C TRP A 241 -1.06 -10.00 -8.21
N ARG A 242 -1.55 -10.59 -7.12
CA ARG A 242 -0.90 -11.75 -6.51
C ARG A 242 -1.49 -13.02 -7.10
N TYR A 243 -0.61 -13.87 -7.60
CA TYR A 243 -1.00 -15.18 -8.10
C TYR A 243 -1.08 -16.16 -6.93
N TYR A 244 -2.12 -16.97 -6.96
CA TYR A 244 -2.27 -18.11 -6.07
C TYR A 244 -1.07 -19.05 -6.28
N PRO A 245 -0.30 -19.41 -5.23
CA PRO A 245 0.81 -20.35 -5.39
C PRO A 245 0.25 -21.68 -5.90
N SER A 246 0.73 -22.14 -7.06
CA SER A 246 0.27 -23.41 -7.62
C SER A 246 0.62 -24.56 -6.67
N GLN A 247 -0.32 -25.49 -6.45
CA GLN A 247 -0.17 -26.65 -5.55
C GLN A 247 1.08 -27.52 -5.83
N SER A 248 1.72 -27.37 -7.00
CA SER A 248 2.93 -28.11 -7.40
C SER A 248 4.14 -27.92 -6.47
N VAL A 249 4.14 -26.89 -5.62
CA VAL A 249 5.21 -26.68 -4.62
C VAL A 249 5.10 -27.68 -3.45
N TYR A 250 3.91 -28.23 -3.17
CA TYR A 250 3.72 -29.20 -2.08
C TYR A 250 3.92 -30.66 -2.50
N SER A 251 3.85 -31.00 -3.80
CA SER A 251 4.15 -32.37 -4.26
C SER A 251 5.64 -32.70 -4.18
N THR A 252 6.52 -31.69 -4.24
CA THR A 252 7.97 -31.88 -4.15
C THR A 252 8.49 -31.95 -2.70
N GLN A 253 7.79 -31.36 -1.72
CA GLN A 253 8.16 -31.50 -0.30
C GLN A 253 7.78 -32.85 0.32
N ASN A 254 6.75 -33.52 -0.19
CA ASN A 254 6.37 -34.85 0.30
C ASN A 254 7.21 -36.01 -0.27
N HIS A 255 8.05 -35.79 -1.29
CA HIS A 255 8.96 -36.82 -1.81
C HIS A 255 10.34 -36.84 -1.14
N ASN A 256 10.68 -35.84 -0.32
CA ASN A 256 11.99 -35.75 0.34
C ASN A 256 11.96 -36.14 1.84
N ILE A 257 10.92 -36.83 2.31
CA ILE A 257 10.83 -37.35 3.70
C ILE A 257 10.84 -38.90 3.73
N SER A 258 11.15 -39.54 2.61
CA SER A 258 11.37 -41.00 2.54
C SER A 258 12.80 -41.29 2.10
N CYS A 259 13.73 -41.17 3.05
CA CYS A 259 14.98 -41.93 3.20
C CYS A 259 15.49 -41.73 4.63
#